data_AF-A0A937ZDV2-F1
#
_entry.id   AF-A0A937ZDV2-F1
#
_cell.length_a   1.000
_cell.length_b   1.000
_cell.length_c   1.000
_cell.angle_alpha   90.00
_cell.angle_beta   90.00
_cell.angle_gamma   90.00
#
_symmetry.space_group_name_H-M   'P 1'
#
loop_
_entity.id
_entity.type
_entity.pdbx_description
1 polymer ?
#
loop_
_entity_poly.entity_id
_entity_poly.type
_entity_poly.pdbx_seq_one_letter_code
_entity_poly.pdbx_strand_id
1 'polypeptide(L)'
;MSSSEDRRAAERAKVSADSRANDPYAWIDRYAADLHRAAKDLAANGEASRVSDEAVAQIITAAVRLYYAKSELEDRPVPAIVQEGAETLTPTEMLVAVSEMLRDIGLGPMELGLWFRRRPGENDPGDIDRRQTEILARSKP
;
A
#
# COMPACT_ATOMS: atom_id res chain seq x y z
N MET A 1 25.28 39.75 2.48
CA MET A 1 23.90 39.28 2.20
C MET A 1 23.65 37.83 2.62
N SER A 2 24.69 36.98 2.81
CA SER A 2 24.55 35.56 3.23
C SER A 2 23.86 35.32 4.59
N SER A 3 24.16 36.14 5.62
CA SER A 3 23.74 35.86 7.01
C SER A 3 22.22 35.93 7.28
N SER A 4 21.45 36.66 6.47
CA SER A 4 19.99 36.76 6.63
C SER A 4 19.22 35.61 6.00
N GLU A 5 19.78 34.99 4.95
CA GLU A 5 19.17 33.84 4.27
C GLU A 5 19.41 32.56 5.08
N ASP A 6 20.61 32.40 5.64
CA ASP A 6 20.96 31.28 6.52
C ASP A 6 20.09 31.23 7.79
N ARG A 7 19.79 32.39 8.39
CA ARG A 7 18.88 32.50 9.55
C ARG A 7 17.43 32.15 9.19
N ARG A 8 16.95 32.61 8.03
CA ARG A 8 15.59 32.28 7.56
C ARG A 8 15.45 30.80 7.21
N ALA A 9 16.50 30.17 6.66
CA ALA A 9 16.53 28.74 6.39
C ALA A 9 16.52 27.92 7.69
N ALA A 10 17.33 28.30 8.68
CA ALA A 10 17.36 27.66 9.99
C ALA A 10 16.03 27.80 10.74
N GLU A 11 15.38 28.96 10.64
CA GLU A 11 14.08 29.23 11.25
C GLU A 11 12.95 28.44 10.57
N ARG A 12 12.95 28.33 9.24
CA ARG A 12 12.02 27.44 8.50
C ARG A 12 12.22 25.96 8.84
N ALA A 13 13.47 25.52 8.97
CA ALA A 13 13.79 24.15 9.35
C ALA A 13 13.33 23.84 10.78
N LYS A 14 13.50 24.80 11.70
CA LYS A 14 13.03 24.68 13.09
C LYS A 14 11.50 24.64 13.19
N VAL A 15 10.80 25.53 12.47
CA VAL A 15 9.32 25.52 12.43
C VAL A 15 8.77 24.23 11.81
N SER A 16 9.43 23.69 10.79
CA SER A 16 9.07 22.39 10.20
C SER A 16 9.34 21.22 11.15
N ALA A 17 10.42 21.27 11.93
CA ALA A 17 10.73 20.27 12.96
C ALA A 17 9.74 20.34 14.13
N ASP A 18 9.40 21.54 14.61
CA ASP A 18 8.41 21.76 15.68
C ASP A 18 7.01 21.33 15.24
N SER A 19 6.66 21.51 13.95
CA SER A 19 5.40 21.04 13.38
C SER A 19 5.32 19.51 13.27
N ARG A 20 6.43 18.81 13.02
CA ARG A 20 6.49 17.33 13.06
C ARG A 20 6.50 16.81 14.50
N ALA A 21 7.15 17.52 15.42
CA ALA A 21 7.20 17.15 16.84
C ALA A 21 5.82 17.29 17.53
N ASN A 22 4.96 18.17 17.03
CA ASN A 22 3.61 18.40 17.53
C ASN A 22 2.52 17.83 16.60
N ASP A 23 2.86 16.86 15.75
CA ASP A 23 1.88 16.18 14.91
C ASP A 23 1.01 15.25 15.78
N PRO A 24 -0.31 15.53 15.90
CA PRO A 24 -1.22 14.73 16.73
C PRO A 24 -1.36 13.29 16.23
N TYR A 25 -0.90 12.97 15.02
CA TYR A 25 -0.99 11.64 14.41
C TYR A 25 0.35 10.91 14.34
N ALA A 26 1.46 11.51 14.79
CA ALA A 26 2.78 10.87 14.77
C ALA A 26 2.87 9.56 15.59
N TRP A 27 1.92 9.33 16.51
CA TRP A 27 1.84 8.07 17.24
C TRP A 27 1.47 6.88 16.32
N ILE A 28 0.79 7.12 15.18
CA ILE A 28 0.36 6.08 14.25
C ILE A 28 1.57 5.36 13.67
N ASP A 29 2.67 6.06 13.36
CA ASP A 29 3.87 5.43 12.81
C ASP A 29 4.51 4.45 13.79
N ARG A 30 4.56 4.80 15.08
CA ARG A 30 5.05 3.90 16.13
C ARG A 30 4.12 2.72 16.33
N TYR A 31 2.81 2.98 16.41
CA TYR A 31 1.80 1.94 16.52
C TYR A 31 1.86 0.95 15.35
N ALA A 32 2.04 1.43 14.12
CA ALA A 32 2.14 0.58 12.93
C ALA A 32 3.35 -0.35 12.99
N ALA A 33 4.51 0.15 13.41
CA ALA A 33 5.72 -0.66 13.55
C ALA A 33 5.56 -1.74 14.64
N ASP A 34 5.00 -1.36 15.79
CA ASP A 34 4.76 -2.29 16.90
C ASP A 34 3.69 -3.33 16.56
N LEU A 35 2.61 -2.90 15.91
CA LEU A 35 1.55 -3.79 15.42
C LEU A 35 2.08 -4.79 14.39
N HIS A 36 2.88 -4.33 13.42
CA HIS A 36 3.43 -5.21 12.39
C HIS A 36 4.29 -6.32 13.00
N ARG A 37 5.19 -5.95 13.92
CA ARG A 37 6.02 -6.90 14.66
C ARG A 37 5.19 -7.88 15.48
N ALA A 38 4.24 -7.37 16.26
CA ALA A 38 3.39 -8.21 17.11
C ALA A 38 2.49 -9.16 16.29
N ALA A 39 1.91 -8.69 15.18
CA ALA A 39 1.07 -9.50 14.32
C ALA A 39 1.84 -10.67 13.69
N LYS A 40 3.10 -10.41 13.27
CA LYS A 40 4.01 -11.44 12.79
C LYS A 40 4.29 -12.51 13.85
N ASP A 41 4.66 -12.09 15.06
CA ASP A 41 4.94 -13.01 16.16
C ASP A 41 3.70 -13.84 16.54
N LEU A 42 2.52 -13.22 16.60
CA LEU A 42 1.27 -13.92 16.91
C LEU A 42 0.90 -14.95 15.83
N ALA A 43 1.06 -14.60 14.57
CA ALA A 43 0.79 -15.51 13.45
C ALA A 43 1.76 -16.70 13.46
N ALA A 44 3.06 -16.43 13.63
CA ALA A 44 4.09 -17.47 13.68
C ALA A 44 3.90 -18.45 14.85
N ASN A 45 3.38 -17.97 15.98
CA ASN A 45 3.12 -18.79 17.17
C ASN A 45 1.71 -19.41 17.20
N GLY A 46 0.85 -19.15 16.21
CA GLY A 46 -0.53 -19.63 16.20
C GLY A 46 -1.42 -18.99 17.29
N GLU A 47 -1.04 -17.81 17.78
CA GLU A 47 -1.68 -17.11 18.90
C GLU A 47 -2.59 -15.95 18.45
N ALA A 48 -2.99 -15.92 17.17
CA ALA A 48 -3.82 -14.86 16.60
C ALA A 48 -5.13 -14.62 17.39
N SER A 49 -5.68 -15.67 18.02
CA SER A 49 -6.90 -15.60 18.86
C SER A 49 -6.76 -14.72 20.11
N ARG A 50 -5.54 -14.29 20.47
CA ARG A 50 -5.29 -13.34 21.56
C ARG A 50 -5.74 -11.91 21.21
N VAL A 51 -5.90 -11.60 19.93
CA VAL A 51 -6.42 -10.33 19.45
C VAL A 51 -7.91 -10.51 19.16
N SER A 52 -8.75 -9.64 19.72
CA SER A 52 -10.20 -9.70 19.49
C SER A 52 -10.55 -9.36 18.04
N ASP A 53 -11.56 -10.02 17.49
CA ASP A 53 -12.09 -9.77 16.15
C ASP A 53 -12.43 -8.29 15.92
N GLU A 54 -13.01 -7.61 16.93
CA GLU A 54 -13.34 -6.18 16.87
C GLU A 54 -12.09 -5.30 16.67
N ALA A 55 -10.98 -5.63 17.35
CA ALA A 55 -9.72 -4.91 17.19
C ALA A 55 -9.16 -5.10 15.77
N VAL A 56 -9.24 -6.32 15.23
CA VAL A 56 -8.82 -6.62 13.85
C VAL A 56 -9.67 -5.82 12.85
N ALA A 57 -11.00 -5.80 13.04
CA ALA A 57 -11.92 -5.04 12.19
C ALA A 57 -11.63 -3.54 12.20
N GLN A 58 -11.37 -2.96 13.38
CA GLN A 58 -11.00 -1.54 13.53
C GLN A 58 -9.67 -1.22 12.83
N ILE A 59 -8.66 -2.09 13.00
CA ILE A 59 -7.35 -1.94 12.35
C ILE A 59 -7.50 -1.96 10.83
N ILE A 60 -8.18 -2.97 10.28
CA ILE A 60 -8.38 -3.11 8.83
C ILE A 60 -9.13 -1.89 8.29
N THR A 61 -10.21 -1.47 8.96
CA THR A 61 -11.02 -0.32 8.56
C THR A 61 -10.18 0.96 8.52
N ALA A 62 -9.37 1.21 9.55
CA ALA A 62 -8.49 2.38 9.59
C ALA A 62 -7.41 2.31 8.50
N ALA A 63 -6.79 1.14 8.30
CA ALA A 63 -5.76 0.94 7.29
C ALA A 63 -6.29 1.18 5.87
N VAL A 64 -7.46 0.62 5.53
CA VAL A 64 -8.09 0.82 4.21
C VAL A 64 -8.43 2.29 3.98
N ARG A 65 -8.99 2.99 4.98
CA ARG A 65 -9.31 4.43 4.86
C ARG A 65 -8.06 5.28 4.63
N LEU A 66 -7.00 5.02 5.39
CA LEU A 66 -5.72 5.74 5.25
C LEU A 66 -5.05 5.43 3.91
N TYR A 67 -5.08 4.17 3.48
CA TYR A 67 -4.51 3.75 2.20
C TYR A 67 -5.25 4.42 1.04
N TYR A 68 -6.59 4.36 1.01
CA TYR A 68 -7.41 5.03 0.01
C TYR A 68 -7.14 6.53 -0.05
N ALA A 69 -7.09 7.20 1.10
CA ALA A 69 -6.77 8.62 1.16
C ALA A 69 -5.39 8.93 0.55
N LYS A 70 -4.38 8.12 0.85
CA LYS A 70 -3.02 8.32 0.33
C LYS A 70 -2.88 7.94 -1.15
N SER A 71 -3.58 6.93 -1.63
CA SER A 71 -3.45 6.48 -3.02
C SER A 71 -4.22 7.37 -3.98
N GLU A 72 -5.46 7.73 -3.65
CA GLU A 72 -6.36 8.47 -4.55
C GLU A 72 -6.29 9.99 -4.34
N LEU A 73 -6.23 10.47 -3.10
CA LEU A 73 -6.29 11.92 -2.85
C LEU A 73 -4.94 12.61 -3.02
N GLU A 74 -3.84 11.87 -2.82
CA GLU A 74 -2.47 12.38 -2.96
C GLU A 74 -1.80 11.96 -4.28
N ASP A 75 -2.52 11.23 -5.15
CA ASP A 75 -2.08 10.71 -6.47
C ASP A 75 -0.65 10.16 -6.46
N ARG A 76 -0.33 9.37 -5.41
CA ARG A 76 0.99 8.79 -5.23
C ARG A 76 0.91 7.28 -5.03
N PRO A 77 1.82 6.51 -5.63
CA PRO A 77 1.92 5.08 -5.35
C PRO A 77 2.44 4.88 -3.93
N VAL A 78 1.58 4.40 -3.04
CA VAL A 78 1.94 3.96 -1.69
C VAL A 78 1.97 2.44 -1.68
N PRO A 79 3.05 1.80 -1.19
CA PRO A 79 3.07 0.36 -1.04
C PRO A 79 2.03 -0.07 0.01
N ALA A 80 1.10 -0.94 -0.37
CA ALA A 80 0.11 -1.51 0.54
C ALA A 80 0.68 -2.60 1.47
N ILE A 81 1.80 -3.21 1.09
CA ILE A 81 2.37 -4.39 1.74
C ILE A 81 3.84 -4.13 2.06
N VAL A 82 4.20 -4.28 3.33
CA VAL A 82 5.61 -4.25 3.77
C VAL A 82 6.32 -5.47 3.20
N GLN A 83 7.45 -5.25 2.52
CA GLN A 83 8.27 -6.32 1.94
C GLN A 83 9.41 -6.64 2.93
N GLU A 84 9.35 -7.82 3.56
CA GLU A 84 10.38 -8.32 4.48
C GLU A 84 11.03 -9.60 3.92
N GLY A 85 11.63 -9.50 2.73
CA GLY A 85 12.28 -10.65 2.10
C GLY A 85 11.33 -11.85 1.93
N ALA A 86 11.73 -13.02 2.43
CA ALA A 86 10.94 -14.26 2.36
C ALA A 86 9.77 -14.34 3.36
N GLU A 87 9.71 -13.43 4.34
CA GLU A 87 8.65 -13.38 5.37
C GLU A 87 7.57 -12.35 5.03
N THR A 88 7.54 -11.92 3.76
CA THR A 88 6.46 -11.10 3.21
C THR A 88 5.16 -11.90 3.13
N LEU A 89 4.03 -11.21 3.25
CA LEU A 89 2.69 -11.74 3.02
C LEU A 89 2.64 -12.63 1.76
N THR A 90 2.21 -13.87 1.93
CA THR A 90 2.10 -14.83 0.83
C THR A 90 0.93 -14.49 -0.09
N PRO A 91 0.97 -14.88 -1.39
CA PRO A 91 -0.15 -14.68 -2.30
C PRO A 91 -1.46 -15.30 -1.79
N THR A 92 -1.39 -16.44 -1.10
CA THR A 92 -2.55 -17.12 -0.54
C THR A 92 -3.16 -16.36 0.63
N GLU A 93 -2.33 -15.86 1.57
CA GLU A 93 -2.82 -15.02 2.67
C GLU A 93 -3.52 -13.77 2.15
N MET A 94 -2.94 -13.13 1.12
CA MET A 94 -3.57 -11.98 0.47
C MET A 94 -4.93 -12.35 -0.13
N LEU A 95 -4.98 -13.42 -0.93
CA LEU A 95 -6.20 -13.82 -1.62
C LEU A 95 -7.33 -14.17 -0.63
N VAL A 96 -7.00 -14.90 0.44
CA VAL A 96 -7.96 -15.25 1.49
C VAL A 96 -8.44 -13.99 2.20
N ALA A 97 -7.53 -13.13 2.67
CA ALA A 97 -7.89 -11.90 3.39
C ALA A 97 -8.81 -10.99 2.56
N VAL A 98 -8.44 -10.73 1.29
CA VAL A 98 -9.27 -9.90 0.39
C VAL A 98 -10.62 -10.56 0.13
N SER A 99 -10.66 -11.88 -0.09
CA SER A 99 -11.93 -12.58 -0.34
C SER A 99 -12.89 -12.50 0.85
N GLU A 100 -12.38 -12.61 2.08
CA GLU A 100 -13.18 -12.43 3.29
C GLU A 100 -13.66 -10.98 3.43
N MET A 101 -12.79 -9.99 3.20
CA MET A 101 -13.17 -8.58 3.24
C MET A 101 -14.25 -8.23 2.20
N LEU A 102 -14.15 -8.77 0.98
CA LEU A 102 -15.16 -8.57 -0.05
C LEU A 102 -16.49 -9.22 0.34
N ARG A 103 -16.46 -10.39 0.96
CA ARG A 103 -17.67 -11.06 1.46
C ARG A 103 -18.33 -10.26 2.59
N ASP A 104 -17.54 -9.69 3.48
CA ASP A 104 -18.03 -8.86 4.60
C ASP A 104 -18.80 -7.63 4.11
N ILE A 105 -18.32 -6.97 3.05
CA ILE A 105 -19.01 -5.82 2.43
C ILE A 105 -20.10 -6.21 1.42
N GLY A 106 -20.35 -7.52 1.25
CA GLY A 106 -21.34 -8.03 0.31
C GLY A 106 -20.98 -7.88 -1.17
N LEU A 107 -19.70 -7.65 -1.51
CA LEU A 107 -19.27 -7.52 -2.90
C LEU A 107 -19.01 -8.89 -3.52
N GLY A 108 -19.87 -9.28 -4.45
CA GLY A 108 -19.76 -10.57 -5.15
C GLY A 108 -18.64 -10.59 -6.19
N PRO A 109 -18.10 -11.78 -6.55
CA PRO A 109 -17.11 -11.93 -7.62
C PRO A 109 -17.55 -11.34 -8.98
N MET A 110 -18.86 -11.35 -9.26
CA MET A 110 -19.42 -10.75 -10.47
C MET A 110 -19.28 -9.22 -10.48
N GLU A 111 -19.61 -8.57 -9.37
CA GLU A 111 -19.51 -7.11 -9.22
C GLU A 111 -18.04 -6.69 -9.29
N LEU A 112 -17.17 -7.43 -8.60
CA LEU A 112 -15.72 -7.25 -8.69
C LEU A 112 -15.22 -7.36 -10.14
N GLY A 113 -15.72 -8.33 -10.91
CA GLY A 113 -15.40 -8.50 -12.33
C GLY A 113 -15.76 -7.31 -13.22
N LEU A 114 -16.74 -6.48 -12.82
CA LEU A 114 -17.08 -5.24 -13.53
C LEU A 114 -16.06 -4.13 -13.27
N TRP A 115 -15.48 -4.08 -12.07
CA TRP A 115 -14.39 -3.15 -11.72
C TRP A 115 -13.06 -3.52 -12.37
N PHE A 116 -12.80 -4.81 -12.57
CA PHE A 116 -11.62 -5.30 -13.29
C PHE A 116 -11.77 -5.30 -14.83
N ARG A 117 -12.90 -4.81 -15.39
CA ARG A 117 -13.02 -4.72 -16.86
C ARG A 117 -11.93 -3.78 -17.41
N ARG A 118 -11.04 -4.38 -18.20
CA ARG A 118 -9.87 -3.82 -18.88
C ARG A 118 -10.08 -2.39 -19.41
N ARG A 119 -9.04 -1.55 -19.28
CA ARG A 119 -8.90 -0.36 -20.13
C ARG A 119 -8.94 -0.80 -21.60
N PRO A 120 -9.60 -0.05 -22.50
CA PRO A 120 -9.47 -0.27 -23.94
C PRO A 120 -7.97 -0.28 -24.33
N GLY A 121 -7.51 -1.38 -24.94
CA GLY A 121 -6.11 -1.55 -25.40
C GLY A 121 -5.29 -2.61 -24.64
N GLU A 122 -5.77 -3.16 -23.54
CA GLU A 122 -5.07 -4.25 -22.85
C GLU A 122 -5.28 -5.59 -23.58
N ASN A 123 -4.28 -5.98 -24.38
CA ASN A 123 -4.28 -7.02 -25.44
C ASN A 123 -4.89 -6.57 -26.78
N ASP A 124 -4.54 -5.39 -27.27
CA ASP A 124 -4.71 -5.11 -28.70
C ASP A 124 -3.80 -6.07 -29.50
N PRO A 125 -4.34 -6.93 -30.39
CA PRO A 125 -3.52 -7.80 -31.24
C PRO A 125 -2.48 -7.04 -32.07
N GLY A 126 -2.62 -5.72 -32.25
CA GLY A 126 -1.62 -4.86 -32.87
C GLY A 126 -0.31 -4.68 -32.08
N ASP A 127 -0.29 -4.91 -30.76
CA ASP A 127 0.93 -4.76 -29.93
C ASP A 127 1.80 -6.04 -29.93
N ILE A 128 1.20 -7.19 -30.24
CA ILE A 128 1.90 -8.48 -30.37
C ILE A 128 2.66 -8.54 -31.71
N ASP A 129 2.05 -7.99 -32.78
CA ASP A 129 2.63 -7.97 -34.13
C ASP A 129 3.83 -7.01 -34.23
N ARG A 130 3.78 -5.88 -33.51
CA ARG A 130 4.88 -4.89 -33.46
C ARG A 130 6.14 -5.43 -32.78
N ARG A 131 5.97 -6.22 -31.72
CA ARG A 131 7.10 -6.87 -31.01
C ARG A 131 7.71 -8.01 -31.83
N GLN A 132 6.91 -8.78 -32.57
CA GLN A 132 7.44 -9.82 -33.45
C GLN A 132 8.21 -9.22 -34.63
N THR A 133 7.71 -8.13 -35.23
CA THR A 133 8.41 -7.44 -36.34
C THR A 133 9.73 -6.80 -35.89
N GLU A 134 9.81 -6.23 -34.68
CA GLU A 134 11.07 -5.72 -34.12
C GLU A 134 12.11 -6.81 -33.83
N ILE A 135 11.67 -7.99 -33.36
CA ILE A 135 12.54 -9.14 -33.12
C ILE A 135 13.07 -9.71 -34.45
N LEU A 136 12.22 -9.78 -35.48
CA LEU A 136 12.61 -10.21 -36.83
C LEU A 136 13.55 -9.20 -37.52
N ALA A 137 13.37 -7.90 -37.29
CA ALA A 137 14.24 -6.85 -37.83
C ALA A 137 15.64 -6.82 -37.19
N ARG A 138 15.75 -7.21 -35.91
CA ARG A 138 17.04 -7.32 -35.18
C ARG A 138 17.80 -8.62 -35.47
N SER A 139 17.18 -9.60 -36.12
CA SER A 139 17.75 -10.93 -36.34
C SER A 139 18.31 -11.17 -37.76
N LYS A 140 18.42 -10.14 -38.61
CA LYS A 140 19.16 -10.23 -39.88
C LYS A 140 20.59 -9.70 -39.70
N PRO A 141 21.62 -10.44 -40.17
CA PRO A 141 23.02 -9.99 -40.15
C PRO A 141 23.28 -8.85 -41.12
#